data_AF-A0AAW1L6V9-F1
#
_entry.id   AF-A0AAW1L6V9-F1
#
_cell.length_a   1.000
_cell.length_b   1.000
_cell.length_c   1.000
_cell.angle_alpha   90.00
_cell.angle_beta   90.00
_cell.angle_gamma   90.00
#
_symmetry.space_group_name_H-M   'P 1'
#
loop_
_entity.id
_entity.type
_entity.pdbx_description
1 polymer ?
#
loop_
_entity_poly.entity_id
_entity_poly.type
_entity_poly.pdbx_seq_one_letter_code
_entity_poly.pdbx_strand_id
1 'polypeptide(L)'
;MIREEAEKRGINITGCRRTKEGVKMFTKESDDFRELRDLLKSKQVQMHTFSLKEEKALKVVLRGIPKEILPEEVEEDLRDIGFPPEEVEEDLRDIGFPVLGTKRMKI
;
A
#
# COMPACT_ATOMS: atom_id res chain seq x y z
N MET A 1 -17.41 22.38 13.21
CA MET A 1 -18.07 21.80 12.02
C MET A 1 -17.49 20.47 11.54
N ILE A 2 -16.18 20.26 11.33
CA ILE A 2 -15.66 18.92 10.94
C ILE A 2 -15.31 18.04 12.14
N ARG A 3 -14.66 18.60 13.17
CA ARG A 3 -14.30 17.87 14.41
C ARG A 3 -15.52 17.29 15.13
N GLU A 4 -16.56 18.10 15.30
CA GLU A 4 -17.81 17.69 15.97
C GLU A 4 -18.54 16.57 15.22
N GLU A 5 -18.44 16.54 13.89
CA GLU A 5 -19.05 15.49 13.07
C GLU A 5 -18.25 14.19 13.12
N ALA A 6 -16.92 14.31 13.22
CA ALA A 6 -16.03 13.17 13.45
C ALA A 6 -16.29 12.55 14.83
N GLU A 7 -16.47 13.37 15.87
CA GLU A 7 -16.86 12.91 17.21
C GLU A 7 -18.24 12.25 17.23
N LYS A 8 -19.22 12.76 16.46
CA LYS A 8 -20.54 12.12 16.30
C LYS A 8 -20.48 10.76 15.62
N ARG A 9 -19.50 10.53 14.75
CA ARG A 9 -19.27 9.24 14.09
C ARG A 9 -18.34 8.32 14.89
N GLY A 10 -17.77 8.78 16.00
CA GLY A 10 -16.88 7.98 16.84
C GLY A 10 -15.42 7.93 16.35
N ILE A 11 -15.03 8.81 15.42
CA ILE A 11 -13.69 8.80 14.82
C ILE A 11 -12.68 9.39 15.80
N ASN A 12 -11.69 8.61 16.21
CA ASN A 12 -10.65 9.06 17.14
C ASN A 12 -9.53 9.85 16.43
N ILE A 13 -9.66 11.17 16.42
CA ILE A 13 -8.63 12.08 15.91
C ILE A 13 -7.60 12.36 17.02
N THR A 14 -6.43 11.73 16.92
CA THR A 14 -5.30 11.89 17.86
C THR A 14 -4.70 13.30 17.85
N GLY A 15 -4.81 14.01 16.73
CA GLY A 15 -4.34 15.39 16.67
C GLY A 15 -4.54 16.05 15.31
N CYS A 16 -4.44 17.37 15.30
CA CYS A 16 -4.47 18.19 14.10
C CYS A 16 -3.29 19.15 14.10
N ARG A 17 -2.59 19.25 12.97
CA ARG A 17 -1.50 20.21 12.77
C ARG A 17 -1.82 21.13 11.61
N ARG A 18 -1.79 22.43 11.85
CA ARG A 18 -1.90 23.44 10.79
C ARG A 18 -0.61 23.44 9.95
N THR A 19 -0.75 23.34 8.64
CA THR A 19 0.33 23.46 7.65
C THR A 19 0.17 24.76 6.86
N LYS A 20 1.16 25.09 6.01
CA LYS A 20 1.10 26.29 5.16
C LYS A 20 -0.08 26.24 4.16
N GLU A 21 -0.44 25.04 3.73
CA GLU A 21 -1.45 24.79 2.70
C GLU A 21 -2.80 24.32 3.28
N GLY A 22 -2.89 24.05 4.58
CA GLY A 22 -4.15 23.57 5.17
C GLY A 22 -4.03 23.00 6.58
N VAL A 23 -4.79 21.94 6.84
CA VAL A 23 -4.85 21.25 8.14
C VAL A 23 -4.56 19.77 7.90
N LYS A 24 -3.55 19.25 8.60
CA LYS A 24 -3.23 17.83 8.64
C LYS A 24 -3.91 17.21 9.85
N MET A 25 -4.65 16.14 9.65
CA MET A 25 -5.30 15.38 10.72
C MET A 25 -4.59 14.05 10.90
N PHE A 26 -4.52 13.57 12.15
CA PHE A 26 -3.92 12.29 12.51
C PHE A 26 -4.97 11.43 13.22
N THR A 27 -5.14 10.19 12.75
CA THR A 27 -5.95 9.15 13.38
C THR A 27 -5.03 8.06 13.93
N LYS A 28 -5.49 7.31 14.93
CA LYS A 28 -4.72 6.20 15.52
C LYS A 28 -4.99 4.88 14.79
N GLU A 29 -6.25 4.64 14.41
CA GLU A 29 -6.64 3.42 13.70
C GLU A 29 -6.85 3.65 12.19
N SER A 30 -6.76 2.55 11.44
CA SER A 30 -6.97 2.51 9.99
C SER A 30 -8.44 2.64 9.61
N ASP A 31 -9.36 2.09 10.40
CA ASP A 31 -10.80 2.23 10.16
C ASP A 31 -11.27 3.68 10.39
N ASP A 32 -10.80 4.33 11.46
CA ASP A 32 -11.00 5.77 11.71
C ASP A 32 -10.55 6.63 10.51
N PHE A 33 -9.43 6.26 9.88
CA PHE A 33 -8.90 6.97 8.72
C PHE A 33 -9.81 6.83 7.49
N ARG A 34 -10.38 5.63 7.28
CA ARG A 34 -11.28 5.35 6.17
C ARG A 34 -12.60 6.11 6.33
N GLU A 35 -13.19 6.07 7.52
CA GLU A 35 -14.42 6.82 7.79
C GLU A 35 -14.22 8.33 7.69
N LEU A 36 -13.09 8.85 8.17
CA LEU A 36 -12.74 10.26 8.04
C LEU A 36 -12.57 10.66 6.57
N ARG A 37 -11.90 9.81 5.78
CA ARG A 37 -11.75 10.02 4.34
C ARG A 37 -13.11 10.04 3.64
N ASP A 38 -14.01 9.12 3.96
CA ASP A 38 -15.34 9.06 3.34
C ASP A 38 -16.21 10.26 3.73
N LEU A 39 -16.15 10.69 4.99
CA LEU A 39 -16.82 11.91 5.45
C LEU A 39 -16.30 13.17 4.73
N LEU A 40 -14.98 13.29 4.57
CA LEU A 40 -14.39 14.42 3.86
C LEU A 40 -14.71 14.38 2.36
N LYS A 41 -14.86 13.17 1.79
CA LYS A 41 -15.21 12.96 0.38
C LYS A 41 -16.68 13.29 0.12
N SER A 42 -17.58 12.92 1.04
CA SER A 42 -19.00 13.28 0.95
C SER A 42 -19.22 14.79 1.04
N LYS A 43 -18.37 15.50 1.79
CA LYS A 43 -18.37 16.97 1.86
C LYS A 43 -17.64 17.64 0.68
N GLN A 44 -17.15 16.87 -0.29
CA GLN A 44 -16.42 17.33 -1.48
C GLN A 44 -15.25 18.28 -1.16
N VAL A 45 -14.58 18.06 -0.02
CA VAL A 45 -13.42 18.87 0.38
C VAL A 45 -12.19 18.39 -0.40
N GLN A 46 -11.42 19.33 -0.98
CA GLN A 46 -10.13 19.00 -1.59
C GLN A 46 -9.19 18.47 -0.51
N MET A 47 -8.78 17.21 -0.62
CA MET A 47 -7.91 16.56 0.34
C MET A 47 -6.84 15.72 -0.35
N HIS A 48 -5.73 15.51 0.34
CA HIS A 48 -4.70 14.55 -0.05
C HIS A 48 -4.59 13.47 1.03
N THR A 49 -4.94 12.25 0.65
CA THR A 49 -4.84 11.06 1.51
C THR A 49 -3.77 10.14 0.97
N PHE A 50 -2.92 9.61 1.84
CA PHE A 50 -2.02 8.52 1.51
C PHE A 50 -2.72 7.19 1.78
N SER A 51 -2.52 6.18 0.91
CA SER A 51 -2.96 4.82 1.20
C SER A 51 -2.26 4.30 2.45
N LEU A 52 -3.02 3.64 3.33
CA LEU A 52 -2.52 3.04 4.55
C LEU A 52 -1.47 1.97 4.23
N LYS A 53 -0.54 1.71 5.16
CA LYS A 53 0.48 0.67 4.97
C LYS A 53 -0.12 -0.72 4.84
N GLU A 54 -1.23 -0.97 5.53
CA GLU A 54 -1.98 -2.24 5.49
C GLU A 54 -2.65 -2.48 4.12
N GLU A 55 -2.95 -1.42 3.37
CA GLU A 55 -3.51 -1.52 2.02
C GLU A 55 -2.44 -1.60 0.93
N LYS A 56 -1.16 -1.50 1.29
CA LYS A 56 -0.06 -1.60 0.35
C LYS A 56 0.46 -3.04 0.37
N ALA A 57 0.08 -3.81 -0.65
CA ALA A 57 0.69 -5.11 -0.94
C ALA A 57 2.22 -4.97 -0.96
N LEU A 58 2.91 -5.89 -0.28
CA LEU A 58 4.36 -5.81 -0.17
C LEU A 58 4.95 -6.25 -1.51
N LYS A 59 5.72 -5.34 -2.13
CA LYS A 59 6.44 -5.66 -3.36
C LYS A 59 7.81 -6.22 -3.03
N VAL A 60 8.04 -7.49 -3.35
CA VAL A 60 9.33 -8.18 -3.21
C VAL A 60 9.96 -8.35 -4.59
N VAL A 61 11.29 -8.24 -4.67
CA VAL A 61 12.04 -8.49 -5.90
C VAL A 61 12.98 -9.66 -5.67
N LEU A 62 12.71 -10.79 -6.31
CA LEU A 62 13.59 -11.94 -6.35
C LEU A 62 14.61 -11.75 -7.46
N ARG A 63 15.89 -11.84 -7.08
CA ARG A 63 17.04 -11.64 -7.96
C ARG A 63 17.79 -12.96 -8.12
N GLY A 64 18.35 -13.18 -9.30
CA GLY A 64 19.15 -14.38 -9.58
C GLY A 64 18.32 -15.58 -10.04
N ILE A 65 17.09 -15.36 -10.48
CA ILE A 65 16.26 -16.38 -11.11
C ILE A 65 16.63 -16.43 -12.59
N PRO A 66 17.10 -17.58 -13.12
CA PRO A 66 17.28 -17.76 -14.55
C PRO A 66 16.03 -17.37 -15.35
N LYS A 67 16.22 -16.73 -16.51
CA LYS A 67 15.10 -16.30 -17.38
C LYS A 67 14.27 -17.45 -17.95
N GLU A 68 14.78 -18.67 -17.87
CA GLU A 68 14.11 -19.86 -18.38
C GLU A 68 13.00 -20.35 -17.43
N ILE A 69 13.04 -19.94 -16.16
CA ILE A 69 12.05 -20.34 -15.16
C ILE A 69 10.79 -19.52 -15.36
N LEU A 70 9.63 -20.15 -15.42
CA LEU A 70 8.35 -19.47 -15.61
C LEU A 70 7.84 -18.83 -14.30
N PRO A 71 7.09 -17.72 -14.35
CA PRO A 71 6.48 -17.10 -13.17
C PRO A 71 5.69 -18.09 -12.30
N GLU A 72 5.01 -19.04 -12.96
CA GLU A 72 4.20 -20.09 -12.33
C GLU A 72 5.03 -21.02 -11.44
N GLU A 73 6.21 -21.47 -11.91
CA GLU A 73 7.09 -22.34 -11.12
C GLU A 73 7.60 -21.63 -9.85
N VAL A 74 7.86 -20.32 -9.93
CA VAL A 74 8.32 -19.55 -8.76
C VAL A 74 7.16 -19.27 -7.81
N GLU A 75 5.93 -19.19 -8.31
CA GLU A 75 4.75 -19.11 -7.47
C GLU A 75 4.55 -20.40 -6.65
N GLU A 76 4.68 -21.57 -7.29
CA GLU A 76 4.59 -22.86 -6.60
C GLU A 76 5.70 -23.03 -5.54
N ASP A 77 6.96 -22.76 -5.91
CA ASP A 77 8.09 -22.82 -4.97
C ASP A 77 7.87 -21.91 -3.75
N LEU A 78 7.34 -20.70 -3.95
CA LEU A 78 7.08 -19.78 -2.85
C LEU A 78 5.92 -20.23 -1.97
N ARG A 79 4.89 -20.84 -2.54
CA ARG A 79 3.80 -21.45 -1.77
C ARG A 79 4.35 -22.59 -0.91
N ASP A 80 5.26 -23.41 -1.44
CA ASP A 80 5.92 -24.48 -0.69
C ASP A 80 6.84 -23.96 0.44
N ILE A 81 7.51 -22.83 0.22
CA ILE A 81 8.35 -22.17 1.24
C ILE A 81 7.49 -21.42 2.29
N GLY A 82 6.18 -21.29 2.07
CA GLY A 82 5.24 -20.65 3.00
C GLY A 82 5.02 -19.15 2.77
N PHE A 83 5.38 -18.62 1.61
CA PHE A 83 5.13 -17.24 1.19
C PHE A 83 4.20 -17.20 -0.01
N PRO A 84 2.86 -17.28 0.17
CA PRO A 84 1.94 -17.26 -0.96
C PRO A 84 1.91 -15.87 -1.62
N PRO A 85 2.34 -15.71 -2.89
CA PRO A 85 2.23 -14.44 -3.58
C PRO A 85 0.80 -14.22 -4.10
N GLU A 86 0.37 -12.96 -4.15
CA GLU A 86 -0.87 -12.52 -4.78
C GLU A 86 -0.69 -12.33 -6.29
N GLU A 87 0.49 -11.87 -6.72
CA GLU A 87 0.82 -11.68 -8.14
C GLU A 87 2.33 -11.80 -8.37
N VAL A 88 2.70 -12.42 -9.49
CA VAL A 88 4.09 -12.60 -9.92
C VAL A 88 4.27 -12.01 -11.32
N GLU A 89 5.21 -11.07 -11.46
CA GLU A 89 5.56 -10.44 -12.73
C GLU A 89 7.07 -10.59 -12.99
N GLU A 90 7.43 -11.00 -14.21
CA GLU A 90 8.83 -10.94 -14.64
C GLU A 90 9.23 -9.49 -14.96
N ASP A 91 10.32 -9.02 -14.37
CA ASP A 91 10.86 -7.68 -14.58
C ASP A 91 12.17 -7.74 -15.37
N LEU A 92 12.06 -7.54 -16.68
CA LEU A 92 13.17 -7.55 -17.64
C LEU A 92 13.96 -6.23 -17.69
N ARG A 93 13.80 -5.33 -16.71
CA ARG A 93 14.58 -4.09 -16.66
C ARG A 93 16.06 -4.41 -16.53
N ASP A 94 16.83 -3.94 -17.50
CA ASP A 94 18.29 -4.07 -17.57
C ASP A 94 18.94 -3.29 -16.41
N ILE A 95 19.18 -3.97 -15.30
CA ILE A 95 19.86 -3.41 -14.12
C ILE A 95 21.39 -3.55 -14.23
N GLY A 96 21.94 -3.62 -15.45
CA GLY A 96 23.39 -3.62 -15.69
C GLY A 96 24.10 -4.93 -15.33
N PHE A 97 23.36 -6.03 -15.14
CA PHE A 97 23.92 -7.36 -14.95
C PHE A 97 23.57 -8.23 -16.16
N PRO A 98 24.56 -8.63 -16.97
CA PRO A 98 24.31 -9.54 -18.07
C PRO A 98 23.96 -10.90 -17.45
N VAL A 99 22.89 -11.53 -17.94
CA VAL A 99 22.54 -12.96 -17.78
C VAL A 99 21.59 -13.44 -16.66
N LEU A 100 21.07 -12.60 -15.75
CA LEU A 100 20.10 -13.10 -14.73
C LEU A 100 18.76 -12.35 -14.80
N GLY A 101 17.66 -13.10 -14.81
CA GLY A 101 16.30 -12.56 -14.77
C GLY A 101 15.96 -12.01 -13.38
N THR A 102 15.04 -11.05 -13.34
CA THR A 102 14.49 -10.50 -12.10
C THR A 102 13.00 -10.78 -12.08
N LYS A 103 12.45 -11.29 -10.99
CA LYS A 103 11.00 -11.42 -10.81
C LYS A 103 10.53 -10.54 -9.66
N ARG A 104 9.45 -9.82 -9.91
CA ARG A 104 8.75 -9.01 -8.92
C ARG A 104 7.50 -9.72 -8.50
N MET A 105 7.19 -9.64 -7.22
CA MET A 105 6.01 -10.26 -6.69
C MET A 105 5.33 -9.34 -5.68
N LYS A 106 4.01 -9.46 -5.61
CA LYS A 106 3.19 -8.84 -4.57
C LYS A 106 2.79 -9.97 -3.62
N ILE A 107 3.06 -9.78 -2.33
CA ILE A 107 2.56 -10.63 -1.25
C ILE A 107 1.63 -9.81 -0.35
#